data_AF-A0A337S791-F1
#
_entry.id   AF-A0A337S791-F1
#
_cell.length_a   1.000
_cell.length_b   1.000
_cell.length_c   1.000
_cell.angle_alpha   90.00
_cell.angle_beta   90.00
_cell.angle_gamma   90.00
#
_symmetry.space_group_name_H-M   'P 1'
#
loop_
_entity.id
_entity.type
_entity.pdbx_description
1 polymer ?
#
loop_
_entity_poly.entity_id
_entity_poly.type
_entity_poly.pdbx_seq_one_letter_code
_entity_poly.pdbx_strand_id
1 'polypeptide(L)'
;MALRWGIVSVGLISSDFTTALRTLPRSEHQVVAVAARDLSRAKEFARKHDIPKAYGSYEELAKDPNVGVDDTVTVLLQYPGGVHGSFTCSITAELSNVNSVSGTKGTAQILSPCWCPTELVVKGEHKEFALPPAPGKEFNFMHGVGMTYEAKHVRECLRKGLKESPVIPLAESELLADILEEARKAIGVTFPQDKC
;
A
#
# COMPACT_ATOMS: atom_id res chain seq x y z
N MET A 1 5.29 18.44 18.16
CA MET A 1 6.42 17.75 17.51
C MET A 1 6.09 17.68 16.03
N ALA A 2 7.00 18.08 15.14
CA ALA A 2 6.71 18.12 13.69
C ALA A 2 6.60 16.70 13.13
N LEU A 3 5.63 16.45 12.26
CA LEU A 3 5.50 15.21 11.50
C LEU A 3 6.60 15.16 10.44
N ARG A 4 7.35 14.05 10.42
CA ARG A 4 8.52 13.87 9.55
C ARG A 4 8.18 12.94 8.39
N TRP A 5 8.15 13.51 7.20
CA TRP A 5 7.74 12.86 5.96
C TRP A 5 8.93 12.25 5.21
N GLY A 6 8.75 10.99 4.79
CA GLY A 6 9.54 10.36 3.74
C GLY A 6 8.73 10.35 2.44
N ILE A 7 9.29 10.86 1.34
CA ILE A 7 8.61 10.89 0.04
C ILE A 7 9.01 9.64 -0.76
N VAL A 8 8.02 8.81 -1.10
CA VAL A 8 8.21 7.66 -1.99
C VAL A 8 7.90 8.08 -3.42
N SER A 9 8.85 7.85 -4.32
CA SER A 9 8.85 8.23 -5.73
C SER A 9 9.00 9.73 -6.00
N VAL A 10 9.45 10.05 -7.20
CA VAL A 10 9.79 11.41 -7.65
C VAL A 10 8.94 11.81 -8.87
N GLY A 11 7.64 11.52 -8.80
CA GLY A 11 6.65 11.92 -9.80
C GLY A 11 6.18 13.37 -9.64
N LEU A 12 5.32 13.81 -10.57
CA LEU A 12 4.75 15.16 -10.56
C LEU A 12 3.92 15.41 -9.28
N ILE A 13 3.09 14.44 -8.88
CA ILE A 13 2.29 14.51 -7.65
C ILE A 13 3.19 14.67 -6.42
N SER A 14 4.27 13.86 -6.31
CA SER A 14 5.24 14.00 -5.22
C SER A 14 5.85 15.40 -5.19
N SER A 15 6.15 15.98 -6.35
CA SER A 15 6.69 17.34 -6.47
C SER A 15 5.70 18.39 -5.96
N ASP A 16 4.44 18.30 -6.37
CA ASP A 16 3.41 19.27 -5.96
C ASP A 16 3.11 19.15 -4.46
N PHE A 17 2.98 17.92 -3.94
CA PHE A 17 2.79 17.67 -2.52
C PHE A 17 3.95 18.20 -1.66
N THR A 18 5.20 17.94 -2.08
CA THR A 18 6.39 18.46 -1.39
C THR A 18 6.43 19.99 -1.42
N THR A 19 6.01 20.61 -2.52
CA THR A 19 5.88 22.06 -2.63
C THR A 19 4.80 22.60 -1.69
N ALA A 20 3.66 21.94 -1.61
CA ALA A 20 2.57 22.30 -0.71
C ALA A 20 2.99 22.17 0.77
N LEU A 21 3.68 21.10 1.16
CA LEU A 21 4.20 20.94 2.53
C LEU A 21 5.13 22.09 2.94
N ARG A 22 5.88 22.68 2.00
CA ARG A 22 6.77 23.81 2.27
C ARG A 22 6.02 25.11 2.55
N THR A 23 4.73 25.21 2.25
CA THR A 23 3.90 26.36 2.63
C THR A 23 3.38 26.27 4.07
N LEU A 24 3.49 25.10 4.70
CA LEU A 24 3.07 24.87 6.08
C LEU A 24 4.21 25.15 7.08
N PRO A 25 3.91 25.44 8.36
CA PRO A 25 4.93 25.69 9.37
C PRO A 25 5.89 24.50 9.53
N ARG A 26 7.20 24.77 9.52
CA ARG A 26 8.24 23.74 9.79
C ARG A 26 8.16 23.14 11.19
N SER A 27 7.47 23.82 12.11
CA SER A 27 7.14 23.30 13.46
C SER A 27 6.11 22.17 13.44
N GLU A 28 5.36 22.03 12.33
CA GLU A 28 4.30 21.05 12.15
C GLU A 28 4.68 19.97 11.13
N HIS A 29 5.36 20.34 10.03
CA HIS A 29 5.71 19.41 8.95
C HIS A 29 7.15 19.58 8.47
N GLN A 30 7.86 18.46 8.31
CA GLN A 30 9.23 18.43 7.80
C GLN A 30 9.41 17.28 6.82
N VAL A 31 9.90 17.56 5.61
CA VAL A 31 10.30 16.52 4.66
C VAL A 31 11.76 16.17 4.95
N VAL A 32 12.00 14.96 5.44
CA VAL A 32 13.33 14.56 5.96
C VAL A 32 14.10 13.69 4.97
N ALA A 33 13.40 12.97 4.09
CA ALA A 33 14.01 12.10 3.11
C ALA A 33 13.11 11.86 1.89
N VAL A 34 13.72 11.46 0.77
CA VAL A 34 13.03 11.02 -0.45
C VAL A 34 13.70 9.75 -0.99
N ALA A 35 12.92 8.86 -1.60
CA ALA A 35 13.45 7.70 -2.32
C ALA A 35 12.85 7.58 -3.72
N ALA A 36 13.65 7.09 -4.65
CA ALA A 36 13.21 6.59 -5.93
C ALA A 36 14.00 5.32 -6.26
N ARG A 37 13.48 4.48 -7.17
CA ARG A 37 14.21 3.32 -7.72
C ARG A 37 15.49 3.69 -8.49
N ASP A 38 15.71 4.98 -8.72
CA ASP A 38 16.91 5.55 -9.31
C ASP A 38 17.45 6.64 -8.37
N LEU A 39 18.67 6.42 -7.85
CA LEU A 39 19.30 7.32 -6.88
C LEU A 39 19.56 8.71 -7.48
N SER A 40 19.87 8.81 -8.78
CA SER A 40 20.16 10.09 -9.43
C SER A 40 18.90 10.96 -9.46
N ARG A 41 17.75 10.38 -9.81
CA ARG A 41 16.45 11.05 -9.77
C ARG A 41 16.04 11.42 -8.34
N ALA A 42 16.29 10.55 -7.36
CA ALA A 42 16.06 10.87 -5.95
C ALA A 42 16.90 12.08 -5.49
N LYS A 43 18.19 12.11 -5.84
CA LYS A 43 19.10 13.23 -5.53
C LYS A 43 18.69 14.52 -6.24
N GLU A 44 18.25 14.44 -7.49
CA GLU A 44 17.73 15.59 -8.22
C GLU A 44 16.50 16.18 -7.54
N PHE A 45 15.53 15.34 -7.19
CA PHE A 45 14.34 15.75 -6.47
C PHE A 45 14.67 16.34 -5.10
N ALA A 46 15.58 15.73 -4.36
CA ALA A 46 16.02 16.23 -3.06
C ALA A 46 16.65 17.62 -3.16
N ARG A 47 17.52 17.85 -4.16
CA ARG A 47 18.08 19.19 -4.42
C ARG A 47 17.01 20.21 -4.77
N LYS A 48 16.05 19.84 -5.63
CA LYS A 48 14.95 20.72 -6.05
C LYS A 48 14.11 21.19 -4.85
N HIS A 49 13.91 20.31 -3.87
CA HIS A 49 12.99 20.53 -2.76
C HIS A 49 13.67 20.81 -1.41
N ASP A 50 15.00 20.92 -1.37
CA ASP A 50 15.79 21.11 -0.15
C ASP A 50 15.56 19.99 0.88
N ILE A 51 15.54 18.74 0.41
CA ILE A 51 15.35 17.55 1.25
C ILE A 51 16.72 17.03 1.72
N PRO A 52 16.95 16.85 3.03
CA PRO A 52 18.26 16.51 3.58
C PRO A 52 18.86 15.18 3.09
N LYS A 53 18.02 14.20 2.74
CA LYS A 53 18.44 12.85 2.36
C LYS A 53 17.72 12.33 1.12
N ALA A 54 18.45 11.59 0.29
CA ALA A 54 17.95 10.91 -0.89
C ALA A 54 18.44 9.47 -0.92
N TYR A 55 17.53 8.54 -1.18
CA TYR A 55 17.78 7.11 -1.19
C TYR A 55 17.50 6.50 -2.57
N GLY A 56 18.25 5.44 -2.92
CA GLY A 56 18.15 4.73 -4.20
C GLY A 56 17.18 3.57 -4.18
N SER A 57 16.67 3.22 -3.00
CA SER A 57 15.59 2.25 -2.81
C SER A 57 14.58 2.74 -1.77
N TYR A 58 13.37 2.18 -1.83
CA TYR A 58 12.35 2.45 -0.82
C TYR A 58 12.69 1.78 0.52
N GLU A 59 13.44 0.68 0.50
CA GLU A 59 13.93 -0.01 1.70
C GLU A 59 14.90 0.86 2.52
N GLU A 60 15.80 1.58 1.86
CA GLU A 60 16.72 2.51 2.54
C GLU A 60 15.97 3.66 3.23
N LEU A 61 14.91 4.19 2.59
CA LEU A 61 14.05 5.23 3.19
C LEU A 61 13.27 4.69 4.38
N ALA A 62 12.72 3.48 4.25
CA ALA A 62 11.98 2.81 5.30
C ALA A 62 12.84 2.59 6.55
N LYS A 63 14.15 2.37 6.38
CA LYS A 63 15.13 2.21 7.48
C LYS A 63 15.59 3.54 8.11
N ASP A 64 15.15 4.71 7.63
CA ASP A 64 15.56 6.00 8.21
C ASP A 64 14.80 6.28 9.52
N PRO A 65 15.46 6.30 10.70
CA PRO A 65 14.81 6.55 11.99
C PRO A 65 14.21 7.97 12.11
N ASN A 66 14.47 8.83 11.12
CA ASN A 66 13.89 10.16 11.05
C ASN A 66 12.54 10.20 10.33
N VAL A 67 12.15 9.15 9.61
CA VAL A 67 10.81 9.06 9.01
C VAL A 67 9.83 8.54 10.06
N GLY A 68 8.71 9.24 10.25
CA GLY A 68 7.74 8.95 11.33
C GLY A 68 6.56 8.10 10.88
N VAL A 69 6.81 6.94 10.28
CA VAL A 69 5.76 5.99 9.84
C VAL A 69 5.97 4.64 10.54
N ASP A 70 4.98 3.75 10.46
CA ASP A 70 5.14 2.36 10.89
C ASP A 70 6.11 1.59 9.98
N ASP A 71 6.99 0.79 10.59
CA ASP A 71 8.00 -0.01 9.88
C ASP A 71 7.47 -1.41 9.57
N THR A 72 7.13 -2.15 10.63
CA THR A 72 6.67 -3.54 10.57
C THR A 72 5.56 -3.74 11.59
N VAL A 73 4.41 -4.23 11.13
CA VAL A 73 3.21 -4.40 11.96
C VAL A 73 2.65 -5.80 11.76
N THR A 74 2.31 -6.48 12.85
CA THR A 74 1.52 -7.71 12.83
C THR A 74 0.21 -7.48 13.57
N VAL A 75 -0.90 -7.86 12.93
CA VAL A 75 -2.25 -7.69 13.48
C VAL A 75 -2.92 -9.05 13.59
N LEU A 76 -3.65 -9.27 14.69
CA LEU A 76 -4.51 -10.43 14.91
C LEU A 76 -5.96 -9.96 15.04
N LEU A 77 -6.85 -10.50 14.22
CA LEU A 77 -8.25 -10.13 14.11
C LEU A 77 -9.12 -11.33 14.47
N GLN A 78 -9.93 -11.20 15.52
CA GLN A 78 -10.96 -12.19 15.85
C GLN A 78 -12.21 -11.89 15.03
N TYR A 79 -12.69 -12.89 14.29
CA TYR A 79 -13.94 -12.81 13.53
C TYR A 79 -15.06 -13.59 14.25
N PRO A 80 -16.34 -13.26 13.97
CA PRO A 80 -17.48 -14.06 14.44
C PRO A 80 -17.38 -15.52 14.02
N GLY A 81 -17.98 -16.42 14.82
CA GLY A 81 -17.98 -17.86 14.52
C GLY A 81 -16.70 -18.59 14.93
N GLY A 82 -15.86 -17.97 15.78
CA GLY A 82 -14.69 -18.63 16.36
C GLY A 82 -13.50 -18.78 15.40
N VAL A 83 -13.46 -18.01 14.32
CA VAL A 83 -12.33 -17.96 13.38
C VAL A 83 -11.53 -16.67 13.59
N HIS A 84 -10.23 -16.70 13.32
CA HIS A 84 -9.38 -15.52 13.40
C HIS A 84 -8.49 -15.43 12.15
N GLY A 85 -8.02 -14.22 11.85
CA GLY A 85 -7.03 -13.97 10.82
C GLY A 85 -5.87 -13.20 11.39
N SER A 86 -4.69 -13.36 10.80
CA SER A 86 -3.52 -12.53 11.11
C SER A 86 -2.83 -12.11 9.83
N PHE A 87 -2.22 -10.93 9.84
CA PHE A 87 -1.33 -10.50 8.77
C PHE A 87 -0.12 -9.78 9.35
N THR A 88 0.98 -9.80 8.60
CA THR A 88 2.18 -9.01 8.86
C THR A 88 2.48 -8.20 7.61
N CYS A 89 2.71 -6.90 7.77
CA CYS A 89 3.24 -6.03 6.73
C CYS A 89 4.56 -5.41 7.19
N SER A 90 5.44 -5.12 6.24
CA SER A 90 6.70 -4.43 6.50
C SER A 90 7.13 -3.61 5.30
N ILE A 91 7.70 -2.44 5.54
CA ILE A 91 8.38 -1.63 4.52
C ILE A 91 9.90 -1.87 4.49
N THR A 92 10.45 -2.65 5.42
CA THR A 92 11.90 -2.93 5.54
C THR A 92 12.28 -4.40 5.40
N ALA A 93 11.38 -5.32 5.74
CA ALA A 93 11.61 -6.76 5.72
C ALA A 93 10.82 -7.43 4.59
N GLU A 94 11.53 -8.20 3.75
CA GLU A 94 10.90 -9.06 2.76
C GLU A 94 10.13 -10.20 3.47
N LEU A 95 8.87 -10.39 3.09
CA LEU A 95 7.99 -11.41 3.64
C LEU A 95 7.67 -12.45 2.55
N SER A 96 6.95 -13.53 2.92
CA SER A 96 6.54 -14.54 1.92
C SER A 96 5.65 -13.97 0.82
N ASN A 97 4.91 -12.89 1.11
CA ASN A 97 3.98 -12.24 0.20
C ASN A 97 2.90 -13.20 -0.34
N VAL A 98 2.46 -14.15 0.50
CA VAL A 98 1.44 -15.18 0.24
C VAL A 98 0.25 -14.97 1.18
N ASN A 99 -0.98 -15.14 0.67
CA ASN A 99 -2.19 -15.16 1.49
C ASN A 99 -2.74 -16.59 1.56
N SER A 100 -3.26 -17.01 2.72
CA SER A 100 -3.84 -18.34 2.88
C SER A 100 -5.10 -18.34 3.73
N VAL A 101 -6.01 -19.26 3.43
CA VAL A 101 -7.19 -19.55 4.25
C VAL A 101 -7.30 -21.05 4.44
N SER A 102 -7.44 -21.48 5.69
CA SER A 102 -7.47 -22.90 6.07
C SER A 102 -8.77 -23.22 6.81
N GLY A 103 -9.38 -24.34 6.46
CA GLY A 103 -10.53 -24.89 7.18
C GLY A 103 -10.40 -26.40 7.34
N THR A 104 -11.45 -27.02 7.89
CA THR A 104 -11.47 -28.47 8.18
C THR A 104 -11.27 -29.37 6.97
N LYS A 105 -11.48 -28.84 5.75
CA LYS A 105 -11.34 -29.57 4.49
C LYS A 105 -10.02 -29.29 3.76
N GLY A 106 -9.15 -28.45 4.29
CA GLY A 106 -7.86 -28.10 3.67
C GLY A 106 -7.66 -26.60 3.52
N THR A 107 -6.66 -26.25 2.71
CA THR A 107 -6.16 -24.87 2.58
C THR A 107 -6.23 -24.40 1.13
N ALA A 108 -6.57 -23.13 0.96
CA ALA A 108 -6.37 -22.39 -0.28
C ALA A 108 -5.30 -21.30 -0.06
N GLN A 109 -4.42 -21.11 -1.04
CA GLN A 109 -3.34 -20.14 -1.00
C GLN A 109 -3.30 -19.33 -2.29
N ILE A 110 -3.26 -18.01 -2.13
CA ILE A 110 -2.88 -17.08 -3.18
C ILE A 110 -1.36 -16.90 -3.07
N LEU A 111 -0.63 -17.29 -4.11
CA LEU A 111 0.84 -17.22 -4.10
C LEU A 111 1.34 -15.78 -4.30
N SER A 112 2.64 -15.59 -4.08
CA SER A 112 3.28 -14.29 -4.30
C SER A 112 3.30 -13.93 -5.79
N PRO A 113 2.98 -12.68 -6.17
CA PRO A 113 2.61 -11.54 -5.33
C PRO A 113 1.11 -11.53 -4.93
N CYS A 114 0.80 -11.65 -3.64
CA CYS A 114 -0.60 -11.83 -3.21
C CYS A 114 -1.53 -10.63 -3.45
N TRP A 115 -0.99 -9.42 -3.66
CA TRP A 115 -1.77 -8.21 -3.95
C TRP A 115 -2.11 -8.04 -5.44
N CYS A 116 -1.46 -8.79 -6.33
CA CYS A 116 -1.78 -8.83 -7.76
C CYS A 116 -1.58 -10.24 -8.33
N PRO A 117 -2.29 -11.25 -7.80
CA PRO A 117 -1.93 -12.65 -8.00
C PRO A 117 -2.34 -13.20 -9.36
N THR A 118 -1.56 -14.16 -9.84
CA THR A 118 -1.86 -14.99 -11.01
C THR A 118 -1.97 -16.47 -10.67
N GLU A 119 -1.65 -16.87 -9.44
CA GLU A 119 -1.51 -18.27 -9.04
C GLU A 119 -2.32 -18.56 -7.76
N LEU A 120 -3.09 -19.64 -7.81
CA LEU A 120 -3.94 -20.14 -6.72
C LEU A 120 -3.65 -21.62 -6.51
N VAL A 121 -3.37 -22.02 -5.27
CA VAL A 121 -3.25 -23.42 -4.86
C VAL A 121 -4.43 -23.78 -3.96
N VAL A 122 -5.19 -24.81 -4.30
CA VAL A 122 -6.28 -25.33 -3.45
C VAL A 122 -6.04 -26.80 -3.19
N LYS A 123 -5.82 -27.19 -1.93
CA LYS A 123 -5.51 -28.57 -1.55
C LYS A 123 -4.32 -29.17 -2.33
N GLY A 124 -3.32 -28.35 -2.64
CA GLY A 124 -2.16 -28.74 -3.44
C GLY A 124 -2.39 -28.72 -4.96
N GLU A 125 -3.62 -28.51 -5.44
CA GLU A 125 -3.89 -28.33 -6.86
C GLU A 125 -3.59 -26.89 -7.28
N HIS A 126 -2.67 -26.75 -8.23
CA HIS A 126 -2.24 -25.45 -8.74
C HIS A 126 -3.10 -24.97 -9.92
N LYS A 127 -3.49 -23.69 -9.92
CA LYS A 127 -4.19 -23.03 -11.01
C LYS A 127 -3.56 -21.67 -11.29
N GLU A 128 -3.25 -21.43 -12.56
CA GLU A 128 -2.72 -20.17 -13.05
C GLU A 128 -3.81 -19.40 -13.82
N PHE A 129 -3.80 -18.08 -13.66
CA PHE A 129 -4.69 -17.12 -14.30
C PHE A 129 -3.83 -16.08 -15.00
N ALA A 130 -3.68 -16.25 -16.32
CA ALA A 130 -2.85 -15.35 -17.13
C ALA A 130 -3.40 -13.91 -17.09
N LEU A 131 -2.47 -12.95 -16.98
CA LEU A 131 -2.79 -11.53 -17.10
C LEU A 131 -3.25 -11.18 -18.52
N PRO A 132 -4.00 -10.08 -18.69
CA PRO A 132 -4.43 -9.64 -20.02
C PRO A 132 -3.21 -9.22 -20.86
N PRO A 133 -3.23 -9.47 -22.18
CA PRO A 133 -2.14 -9.06 -23.06
C PRO A 133 -2.09 -7.53 -23.19
N ALA A 134 -0.89 -6.96 -23.13
CA ALA A 134 -0.64 -5.52 -23.30
C ALA A 134 0.63 -5.25 -24.11
N PRO A 135 0.66 -5.61 -25.41
CA PRO A 135 1.85 -5.48 -26.24
C PRO A 135 2.31 -4.03 -26.38
N GLY A 136 3.62 -3.80 -26.21
CA GLY A 136 4.23 -2.48 -26.32
C GLY A 136 3.81 -1.48 -25.22
N LYS A 137 3.28 -1.97 -24.09
CA LYS A 137 2.91 -1.15 -22.94
C LYS A 137 3.85 -1.43 -21.77
N GLU A 138 4.36 -0.36 -21.20
CA GLU A 138 5.15 -0.40 -19.98
C GLU A 138 4.31 0.05 -18.79
N PHE A 139 4.48 -0.63 -17.66
CA PHE A 139 3.79 -0.31 -16.41
C PHE A 139 4.82 0.00 -15.34
N ASN A 140 4.54 1.01 -14.51
CA ASN A 140 5.42 1.40 -13.42
C ASN A 140 5.51 0.32 -12.31
N PHE A 141 4.45 -0.49 -12.16
CA PHE A 141 4.30 -1.46 -11.07
C PHE A 141 4.07 -2.88 -11.62
N MET A 142 4.49 -3.87 -10.83
CA MET A 142 4.32 -5.29 -11.13
C MET A 142 2.84 -5.61 -11.40
N HIS A 143 2.58 -6.38 -12.46
CA HIS A 143 1.24 -6.78 -12.90
C HIS A 143 0.25 -5.62 -13.09
N GLY A 144 0.73 -4.40 -13.39
CA GLY A 144 -0.12 -3.21 -13.52
C GLY A 144 -1.25 -3.33 -14.56
N VAL A 145 -1.12 -4.20 -15.57
CA VAL A 145 -2.20 -4.53 -16.52
C VAL A 145 -3.44 -5.13 -15.83
N GLY A 146 -3.30 -5.69 -14.63
CA GLY A 146 -4.40 -6.20 -13.82
C GLY A 146 -5.44 -5.14 -13.44
N MET A 147 -5.09 -3.84 -13.44
CA MET A 147 -6.05 -2.75 -13.22
C MET A 147 -7.18 -2.71 -14.26
N THR A 148 -7.04 -3.44 -15.37
CA THR A 148 -8.15 -3.61 -16.33
C THR A 148 -9.35 -4.36 -15.75
N TYR A 149 -9.17 -5.20 -14.74
CA TYR A 149 -10.27 -5.93 -14.08
C TYR A 149 -11.18 -4.97 -13.30
N GLU A 150 -10.61 -4.13 -12.44
CA GLU A 150 -11.38 -3.12 -11.68
C GLU A 150 -12.02 -2.07 -12.60
N ALA A 151 -11.32 -1.65 -13.68
CA ALA A 151 -11.89 -0.72 -14.66
C ALA A 151 -13.14 -1.30 -15.36
N LYS A 152 -13.11 -2.58 -15.72
CA LYS A 152 -14.27 -3.29 -16.29
C LYS A 152 -15.41 -3.39 -15.29
N HIS A 153 -15.10 -3.73 -14.03
CA HIS A 153 -16.10 -3.84 -12.96
C HIS A 153 -16.83 -2.52 -12.69
N VAL A 154 -16.11 -1.40 -12.60
CA VAL A 154 -16.72 -0.07 -12.46
C VAL A 154 -17.67 0.22 -13.62
N ARG A 155 -17.24 -0.02 -14.86
CA ARG A 155 -18.08 0.17 -16.05
C ARG A 155 -19.35 -0.69 -15.98
N GLU A 156 -19.26 -1.93 -15.53
CA GLU A 156 -20.40 -2.82 -15.38
C GLU A 156 -21.38 -2.34 -14.30
N CYS A 157 -20.87 -1.89 -13.15
CA CYS A 157 -21.69 -1.32 -12.08
C CYS A 157 -22.46 -0.09 -12.57
N LEU A 158 -21.78 0.84 -13.24
CA LEU A 158 -22.40 2.04 -13.80
C LEU A 158 -23.46 1.71 -14.85
N ARG A 159 -23.21 0.72 -15.73
CA ARG A 159 -24.19 0.27 -16.72
C ARG A 159 -25.44 -0.35 -16.10
N LYS A 160 -25.31 -0.94 -14.92
CA LYS A 160 -26.43 -1.49 -14.13
C LYS A 160 -27.11 -0.43 -13.25
N GLY A 161 -26.67 0.83 -13.31
CA GLY A 161 -27.22 1.92 -12.49
C GLY A 161 -26.84 1.85 -11.02
N LEU A 162 -25.86 1.00 -10.65
CA LEU A 162 -25.40 0.87 -9.27
C LEU A 162 -24.65 2.13 -8.83
N LYS A 163 -24.72 2.43 -7.54
CA LYS A 163 -24.01 3.56 -6.90
C LYS A 163 -22.77 3.14 -6.12
N GLU A 164 -22.57 1.84 -5.96
CA GLU A 164 -21.42 1.24 -5.32
C GLU A 164 -21.15 -0.14 -5.93
N SER A 165 -19.97 -0.68 -5.63
CA SER A 165 -19.56 -2.01 -6.04
C SER A 165 -20.18 -3.05 -5.09
N PRO A 166 -20.82 -4.13 -5.60
CA PRO A 166 -21.23 -5.23 -4.73
C PRO A 166 -20.07 -6.12 -4.27
N VAL A 167 -18.86 -5.93 -4.85
CA VAL A 167 -17.64 -6.69 -4.50
C VAL A 167 -16.82 -5.97 -3.42
N ILE A 168 -16.94 -4.65 -3.34
CA ILE A 168 -16.36 -3.82 -2.27
C ILE A 168 -17.37 -2.71 -1.93
N PRO A 169 -18.42 -3.03 -1.15
CA PRO A 169 -19.42 -2.04 -0.76
C PRO A 169 -18.82 -0.89 0.04
N LEU A 170 -19.53 0.24 0.11
CA LEU A 170 -19.04 1.40 0.87
C LEU A 170 -18.85 1.07 2.36
N ALA A 171 -19.78 0.31 2.95
CA ALA A 171 -19.69 -0.14 4.34
C ALA A 171 -18.47 -1.03 4.60
N GLU A 172 -18.04 -1.84 3.62
CA GLU A 172 -16.82 -2.62 3.76
C GLU A 172 -15.57 -1.73 3.68
N SER A 173 -15.60 -0.68 2.85
CA SER A 173 -14.53 0.32 2.80
C SER A 173 -14.39 1.08 4.12
N GLU A 174 -15.51 1.44 4.76
CA GLU A 174 -15.53 2.04 6.10
C GLU A 174 -14.94 1.10 7.15
N LEU A 175 -15.38 -0.16 7.18
CA LEU A 175 -14.84 -1.18 8.11
C LEU A 175 -13.32 -1.39 7.94
N LEU A 176 -12.82 -1.43 6.71
CA LEU A 176 -11.39 -1.54 6.44
C LEU A 176 -10.61 -0.31 6.95
N ALA A 177 -11.19 0.89 6.82
CA ALA A 177 -10.60 2.12 7.35
C ALA A 177 -10.57 2.11 8.89
N ASP A 178 -11.64 1.66 9.54
CA ASP A 178 -11.71 1.53 11.00
C ASP A 178 -10.65 0.54 11.53
N ILE A 179 -10.52 -0.63 10.91
CA ILE A 179 -9.50 -1.62 11.28
C ILE A 179 -8.09 -1.05 11.14
N LEU A 180 -7.81 -0.35 10.03
CA LEU A 180 -6.49 0.24 9.77
C LEU A 180 -6.18 1.36 10.78
N GLU A 181 -7.17 2.16 11.12
CA GLU A 181 -7.07 3.20 12.15
C GLU A 181 -6.83 2.64 13.54
N GLU A 182 -7.57 1.61 13.94
CA GLU A 182 -7.38 0.94 15.23
C GLU A 182 -5.98 0.32 15.32
N ALA A 183 -5.55 -0.40 14.28
CA ALA A 183 -4.24 -1.04 14.24
C ALA A 183 -3.08 -0.04 14.39
N ARG A 184 -3.11 1.08 13.62
CA ARG A 184 -2.05 2.11 13.71
C ARG A 184 -2.09 2.86 15.05
N LYS A 185 -3.27 3.16 15.60
CA LYS A 185 -3.41 3.84 16.89
C LYS A 185 -2.91 2.96 18.03
N ALA A 186 -3.13 1.65 17.97
CA ALA A 186 -2.63 0.69 18.96
C ALA A 186 -1.09 0.70 19.10
N ILE A 187 -0.37 1.08 18.05
CA ILE A 187 1.11 1.23 18.05
C ILE A 187 1.57 2.69 18.17
N GLY A 188 0.66 3.62 18.46
CA GLY A 188 0.97 5.04 18.67
C GLY A 188 1.17 5.87 17.40
N VAL A 189 0.87 5.33 16.22
CA VAL A 189 0.95 6.07 14.95
C VAL A 189 -0.32 6.89 14.75
N THR A 190 -0.18 8.21 14.82
CA THR A 190 -1.28 9.19 14.74
C THR A 190 -1.04 10.21 13.65
N PHE A 191 -2.13 10.72 13.07
CA PHE A 191 -2.10 11.76 12.05
C PHE A 191 -2.90 12.99 12.50
N PRO A 192 -2.59 14.20 11.99
CA PRO A 192 -3.38 15.40 12.28
C PRO A 192 -4.89 15.24 12.02
N GLN A 193 -5.26 14.46 11.01
CA GLN A 193 -6.64 14.18 10.61
C GLN A 193 -7.45 13.38 11.65
N ASP A 194 -6.79 12.76 12.63
CA ASP A 194 -7.45 12.02 13.72
C ASP A 194 -8.17 12.93 14.72
N LYS A 195 -7.93 14.25 14.64
CA LYS A 195 -8.45 15.26 15.58
C LYS A 195 -9.67 16.02 15.03
N CYS A 196 -10.21 15.60 13.89
CA CYS A 196 -11.40 16.16 13.27
C CYS A 196 -12.67 15.86 14.08
#